data_AF-A0A2D6XBY7-F1
#
_entry.id   AF-A0A2D6XBY7-F1
#
_cell.length_a   1.000
_cell.length_b   1.000
_cell.length_c   1.000
_cell.angle_alpha   90.00
_cell.angle_beta   90.00
_cell.angle_gamma   90.00
#
_symmetry.space_group_name_H-M   'P 1'
#
loop_
_entity.id
_entity.type
_entity.pdbx_description
1 polymer ?
#
loop_
_entity_poly.entity_id
_entity_poly.type
_entity_poly.pdbx_seq_one_letter_code
_entity_poly.pdbx_strand_id
1 'polypeptide(L)'
;MRFTAKIENGKIRWHDETGLAEHLNMIDSQECYIDIKPSKIRNTAQNNYYWSILREFGGQIGYQPEEIHYWCKRNFKIETTSEFTIEEFSDYIDRVILWAAVQGFPVKDPRSTRLP
;
A
#
# COMPACT_ATOMS: atom_id res chain seq x y z
N MET A 1 -8.85 0.66 -8.87
CA MET A 1 -8.04 -0.02 -7.83
C MET A 1 -7.25 -1.14 -8.50
N ARG A 2 -6.04 -1.50 -8.03
CA ARG A 2 -5.25 -2.62 -8.60
C ARG A 2 -5.31 -3.80 -7.63
N PHE A 3 -5.88 -4.92 -8.07
CA PHE A 3 -5.89 -6.17 -7.31
C PHE A 3 -4.75 -7.05 -7.78
N THR A 4 -4.02 -7.62 -6.83
CA THR A 4 -2.95 -8.56 -7.14
C THR A 4 -3.48 -9.98 -7.01
N ALA A 5 -3.00 -10.86 -7.88
CA ALA A 5 -3.34 -12.26 -7.87
C ALA A 5 -2.15 -13.12 -8.27
N LYS A 6 -2.20 -14.37 -7.85
CA LYS A 6 -1.32 -15.43 -8.33
C LYS A 6 -2.09 -16.28 -9.33
N ILE A 7 -1.46 -16.56 -10.48
CA ILE A 7 -2.01 -17.47 -11.47
C ILE A 7 -1.38 -18.85 -11.24
N GLU A 8 -2.21 -19.82 -10.88
CA GLU A 8 -1.79 -21.21 -10.64
C GLU A 8 -2.76 -22.17 -11.32
N ASN A 9 -2.26 -23.08 -12.16
CA ASN A 9 -3.07 -24.10 -12.84
C ASN A 9 -4.27 -23.53 -13.63
N GLY A 10 -4.07 -22.39 -14.30
CA GLY A 10 -5.14 -21.71 -15.05
C GLY A 10 -6.21 -21.04 -14.19
N LYS A 11 -6.02 -20.97 -12.87
CA LYS A 11 -6.91 -20.27 -11.92
C LYS A 11 -6.24 -19.03 -11.38
N ILE A 12 -7.03 -17.97 -11.22
CA ILE A 12 -6.63 -16.73 -10.56
C ILE A 12 -6.92 -16.91 -9.06
N ARG A 13 -5.90 -16.80 -8.22
CA ARG A 13 -6.03 -16.70 -6.76
C ARG A 13 -5.73 -15.27 -6.34
N TRP A 14 -6.75 -14.55 -5.91
CA TRP A 14 -6.60 -13.17 -5.45
C TRP A 14 -5.92 -13.13 -4.09
N HIS A 15 -5.10 -12.12 -3.85
CA HIS A 15 -4.47 -11.94 -2.53
C HIS A 15 -5.42 -11.36 -1.49
N ASP A 16 -6.44 -10.61 -1.93
CA ASP A 16 -7.48 -10.02 -1.09
C ASP A 16 -8.84 -10.22 -1.79
N GLU A 17 -9.49 -11.33 -1.47
CA GLU A 17 -10.79 -11.69 -2.04
C GLU A 17 -11.92 -10.79 -1.52
N THR A 18 -11.85 -10.36 -0.25
CA THR A 18 -12.86 -9.52 0.38
C THR A 18 -12.87 -8.12 -0.23
N GLY A 19 -11.70 -7.46 -0.30
CA GLY A 19 -11.59 -6.14 -0.91
C GLY A 19 -11.93 -6.14 -2.40
N LEU A 20 -11.65 -7.24 -3.10
CA LEU A 20 -12.08 -7.41 -4.49
C LEU A 20 -13.62 -7.49 -4.59
N ALA A 21 -14.26 -8.33 -3.78
CA ALA A 21 -15.72 -8.50 -3.82
C ALA A 21 -16.46 -7.19 -3.48
N GLU A 22 -16.00 -6.46 -2.46
CA GLU A 22 -16.52 -5.15 -2.11
C GLU A 22 -16.42 -4.18 -3.28
N HIS A 23 -15.25 -4.12 -3.94
CA HIS A 23 -15.05 -3.24 -5.08
C HIS A 23 -15.91 -3.64 -6.29
N LEU A 24 -15.98 -4.93 -6.62
CA LEU A 24 -16.78 -5.44 -7.75
C LEU A 24 -18.27 -5.13 -7.57
N ASN A 25 -18.80 -5.27 -6.35
CA ASN A 25 -20.19 -4.90 -6.05
C ASN A 25 -20.49 -3.40 -6.29
N MET A 26 -19.48 -2.53 -6.26
CA MET A 26 -19.65 -1.10 -6.58
C MET A 26 -19.75 -0.83 -8.09
N ILE A 27 -19.32 -1.76 -8.94
CA ILE A 27 -19.20 -1.60 -10.41
C ILE A 27 -20.17 -2.50 -11.20
N ASP A 28 -21.02 -3.26 -10.49
CA ASP A 28 -21.82 -4.41 -10.96
C ASP A 28 -22.75 -4.13 -12.17
N SER A 29 -22.95 -2.86 -12.54
CA SER A 29 -23.80 -2.46 -13.67
C SER A 29 -23.05 -2.09 -14.96
N GLN A 30 -21.73 -2.31 -15.05
CA GLN A 30 -20.92 -1.89 -16.21
C GLN A 30 -20.07 -3.03 -16.78
N GLU A 31 -20.02 -3.13 -18.12
CA GLU A 31 -19.04 -4.00 -18.79
C GLU A 31 -17.62 -3.48 -18.56
N CYS A 32 -16.77 -4.32 -18.01
CA CYS A 32 -15.40 -3.96 -17.63
C CYS A 32 -14.37 -4.86 -18.33
N TYR A 33 -13.26 -4.26 -18.76
CA TYR A 33 -12.08 -5.01 -19.19
C TYR A 33 -11.21 -5.36 -17.98
N ILE A 34 -10.74 -6.60 -17.89
CA ILE A 34 -9.76 -7.04 -16.90
C ILE A 34 -8.40 -7.21 -17.59
N ASP A 35 -7.50 -6.27 -17.33
CA ASP A 35 -6.13 -6.29 -17.82
C ASP A 35 -5.24 -7.14 -16.90
N ILE A 36 -4.87 -8.35 -17.34
CA ILE A 36 -3.94 -9.22 -16.62
C ILE A 36 -2.51 -8.89 -17.06
N LYS A 37 -1.76 -8.20 -16.20
CA LYS A 37 -0.35 -7.84 -16.47
C LYS A 37 0.57 -8.65 -15.55
N PRO A 38 1.65 -9.25 -16.08
CA PRO A 38 2.61 -9.97 -15.25
C PRO A 38 3.16 -9.00 -14.21
N SER A 39 3.02 -9.39 -12.94
CA SER A 39 3.57 -8.61 -11.85
C SER A 39 5.09 -8.65 -11.94
N LYS A 40 5.70 -7.56 -12.43
CA LYS A 40 7.12 -7.24 -12.12
C LYS A 40 7.30 -6.93 -10.62
N ILE A 41 6.20 -6.87 -9.87
CA ILE A 41 6.09 -6.28 -8.55
C ILE A 41 6.28 -7.39 -7.51
N ARG A 42 7.54 -7.67 -7.20
CA ARG A 42 7.91 -8.24 -5.91
C ARG A 42 7.80 -7.15 -4.84
N ASN A 43 6.60 -6.59 -4.64
CA ASN A 43 6.36 -5.51 -3.66
C ASN A 43 4.89 -5.44 -3.15
N THR A 44 4.12 -6.53 -3.20
CA THR A 44 2.81 -6.55 -2.49
C THR A 44 3.04 -6.46 -0.98
N ALA A 45 4.10 -7.08 -0.47
CA ALA A 45 4.44 -7.03 0.96
C ALA A 45 4.84 -5.63 1.45
N GLN A 46 5.72 -4.89 0.75
CA GLN A 46 6.07 -3.54 1.22
C GLN A 46 4.96 -2.52 0.93
N ASN A 47 4.13 -2.71 -0.11
CA ASN A 47 2.92 -1.91 -0.28
C ASN A 47 1.92 -2.13 0.87
N ASN A 48 1.63 -3.39 1.22
CA ASN A 48 0.78 -3.71 2.37
C ASN A 48 1.34 -3.15 3.68
N TYR A 49 2.66 -3.23 3.85
CA TYR A 49 3.38 -2.62 4.97
C TYR A 49 3.23 -1.10 5.02
N TYR A 50 3.40 -0.43 3.88
CA TYR A 50 3.20 1.01 3.77
C TYR A 50 1.80 1.42 4.21
N TRP A 51 0.77 0.72 3.72
CA TRP A 51 -0.63 0.98 4.13
C TRP A 51 -0.91 0.68 5.60
N SER A 52 -0.20 -0.28 6.23
CA SER A 52 -0.31 -0.45 7.69
C SER A 52 0.29 0.73 8.46
N ILE A 53 1.42 1.27 8.01
CA ILE A 53 2.02 2.46 8.62
C ILE A 53 1.08 3.67 8.52
N LEU A 54 0.47 3.89 7.36
CA LEU A 54 -0.48 4.98 7.18
C LEU A 54 -1.74 4.81 8.04
N ARG A 55 -2.22 3.57 8.23
CA ARG A 55 -3.35 3.28 9.14
C ARG A 55 -3.00 3.58 10.59
N GLU A 56 -1.83 3.17 11.05
CA GLU A 56 -1.39 3.45 12.42
C GLU A 56 -1.23 4.96 12.62
N PHE A 57 -0.58 5.65 11.67
CA PHE A 57 -0.41 7.08 11.75
C PHE A 57 -1.76 7.80 11.73
N GLY A 58 -2.60 7.53 10.72
CA GLY A 58 -3.93 8.11 10.59
C GLY A 58 -4.81 7.86 11.82
N GLY A 59 -4.76 6.66 12.39
CA GLY A 59 -5.46 6.32 13.63
C GLY A 59 -5.02 7.14 14.85
N GLN A 60 -3.76 7.57 14.91
CA GLN A 60 -3.28 8.44 15.99
C GLN A 60 -3.74 9.90 15.84
N ILE A 61 -3.97 10.37 14.61
CA ILE A 61 -4.36 11.77 14.32
C ILE A 61 -5.81 11.96 13.86
N GLY A 62 -6.58 10.88 13.74
CA GLY A 62 -8.00 10.92 13.35
C GLY A 62 -8.25 11.09 11.85
N TYR A 63 -7.32 10.66 10.99
CA TYR A 63 -7.43 10.76 9.54
C TYR A 63 -7.46 9.38 8.88
N GLN A 64 -8.06 9.30 7.70
CA GLN A 64 -8.05 8.07 6.90
C GLN A 64 -6.68 7.84 6.24
N PRO A 65 -6.28 6.58 6.02
CA PRO A 65 -4.98 6.25 5.42
C PRO A 65 -4.73 6.92 4.07
N GLU A 66 -5.77 7.09 3.25
CA GLU A 66 -5.74 7.74 1.95
C GLU A 66 -5.40 9.23 2.07
N GLU A 67 -5.88 9.89 3.13
CA GLU A 67 -5.55 11.28 3.42
C GLU A 67 -4.10 11.41 3.85
N ILE A 68 -3.62 10.50 4.72
CA ILE A 68 -2.20 10.46 5.11
C ILE A 68 -1.32 10.18 3.89
N HIS A 69 -1.72 9.27 3.01
CA HIS A 69 -1.02 9.01 1.75
C HIS A 69 -0.87 10.29 0.91
N TYR A 70 -1.96 11.05 0.77
CA TYR A 70 -1.95 12.33 0.07
C TYR A 70 -0.99 13.35 0.71
N TRP A 71 -1.03 13.48 2.04
CA TRP A 71 -0.13 14.36 2.77
C TRP A 71 1.33 13.94 2.65
N CYS A 72 1.64 12.64 2.72
CA CYS A 72 2.99 12.14 2.50
C CYS A 72 3.49 12.49 1.09
N LYS A 73 2.68 12.29 0.05
CA LYS A 73 3.06 12.65 -1.33
C LYS A 73 3.35 14.14 -1.48
N ARG A 74 2.54 15.01 -0.86
CA ARG A 74 2.80 16.46 -0.83
C ARG A 74 4.06 16.82 -0.05
N ASN A 75 4.24 16.26 1.15
CA ASN A 75 5.38 16.54 2.03
C ASN A 75 6.71 16.14 1.36
N PHE A 76 6.74 14.97 0.72
CA PHE A 76 7.93 14.45 0.05
C PHE A 76 8.06 14.85 -1.43
N LYS A 77 7.11 15.64 -1.96
CA LYS A 77 7.08 16.13 -3.35
C LYS A 77 7.15 15.00 -4.39
N ILE A 78 6.36 13.94 -4.19
CA ILE A 78 6.34 12.74 -5.06
C ILE A 78 5.00 12.67 -5.80
N GLU A 79 5.05 12.54 -7.13
CA GLU A 79 3.85 12.38 -7.96
C GLU A 79 3.33 10.95 -7.98
N THR A 80 4.20 9.94 -7.96
CA THR A 80 3.83 8.53 -7.93
C THR A 80 4.91 7.69 -7.29
N THR A 81 4.52 6.70 -6.48
CA THR A 81 5.41 5.66 -5.95
C THR A 81 5.42 4.42 -6.84
N SER A 82 4.65 4.43 -7.94
CA SER A 82 4.48 3.26 -8.83
C SER A 82 5.74 2.93 -9.63
N GLU A 83 6.66 3.88 -9.77
CA GLU A 83 7.90 3.76 -10.53
C GLU A 83 9.12 3.50 -9.64
N PHE A 84 8.93 3.48 -8.31
CA PHE A 84 10.03 3.28 -7.38
C PHE A 84 10.56 1.84 -7.49
N THR A 85 11.88 1.72 -7.42
CA THR A 85 12.56 0.46 -7.13
C THR A 85 12.23 -0.01 -5.72
N ILE A 86 12.59 -1.26 -5.40
CA ILE A 86 12.33 -1.86 -4.07
C ILE A 86 13.06 -1.08 -2.97
N GLU A 87 14.29 -0.67 -3.27
CA GLU A 87 15.16 0.11 -2.41
C GLU A 87 14.60 1.53 -2.22
N GLU A 88 14.23 2.22 -3.30
CA GLU A 88 13.63 3.56 -3.24
C GLU A 88 12.31 3.56 -2.45
N PHE A 89 11.50 2.51 -2.59
CA PHE A 89 10.25 2.40 -1.83
C PHE A 89 10.51 2.07 -0.36
N SER A 90 11.53 1.27 -0.04
CA SER A 90 11.95 1.04 1.34
C SER A 90 12.39 2.35 2.01
N ASP A 91 13.27 3.10 1.35
CA ASP A 91 13.75 4.40 1.81
C ASP A 91 12.61 5.40 2.00
N TYR A 92 11.63 5.39 1.07
CA TYR A 92 10.46 6.23 1.18
C TYR A 92 9.64 5.92 2.44
N ILE A 93 9.43 4.65 2.73
CA ILE A 93 8.66 4.25 3.91
C ILE A 93 9.41 4.67 5.20
N ASP A 94 10.73 4.52 5.24
CA ASP A 94 11.53 4.90 6.41
C ASP A 94 11.45 6.42 6.66
N ARG A 95 11.42 7.23 5.60
CA ARG A 95 11.17 8.68 5.69
C ARG A 95 9.77 8.99 6.23
N VAL A 96 8.74 8.23 5.83
CA VAL A 96 7.37 8.40 6.34
C VAL A 96 7.29 8.08 7.83
N ILE A 97 7.95 7.01 8.28
CA ILE A 97 8.03 6.63 9.70
C ILE A 97 8.73 7.73 10.51
N LEU A 98 9.87 8.21 10.02
CA LEU A 98 10.60 9.30 10.67
C LEU A 98 9.76 10.57 10.75
N TRP A 99 9.05 10.92 9.67
CA TRP A 99 8.17 12.07 9.65
C TRP A 99 7.05 11.96 10.68
N ALA A 100 6.38 10.80 10.77
CA ALA A 100 5.34 10.55 11.76
C ALA A 100 5.89 10.72 13.20
N ALA A 101 7.08 10.19 13.49
CA ALA A 101 7.75 10.36 14.77
C ALA A 101 8.08 11.84 15.07
N VAL A 102 8.56 12.60 14.10
CA VAL A 102 8.83 14.05 14.23
C VAL A 102 7.55 14.84 14.52
N GLN A 103 6.39 14.41 13.99
CA GLN A 103 5.09 15.01 14.32
C GLN A 103 4.58 14.62 15.72
N GLY A 104 5.28 13.75 16.44
CA GLY A 104 4.86 13.26 17.76
C GLY A 104 4.02 11.99 17.74
N PHE A 105 3.88 11.35 16.58
CA PHE A 105 3.06 10.16 16.36
C PHE A 105 3.94 8.99 15.89
N PRO A 106 4.80 8.43 16.77
CA PRO A 106 5.65 7.33 16.39
C PRO A 106 4.80 6.12 15.98
N VAL A 107 5.08 5.60 14.79
CA VAL A 107 4.47 4.38 14.28
C VAL A 107 5.42 3.21 14.52
N LYS A 108 4.87 2.05 14.85
CA LYS A 108 5.68 0.84 15.04
C LYS A 108 6.24 0.39 13.70
N ASP A 109 7.55 0.19 13.67
CA ASP A 109 8.22 -0.55 12.60
C ASP A 109 8.33 -2.03 12.99
N PRO A 110 7.47 -2.93 12.50
CA PRO A 110 7.61 -4.35 12.77
C PRO A 110 8.82 -4.99 12.06
N ARG A 111 9.47 -4.35 11.07
CA ARG A 111 10.78 -4.82 10.56
C ARG A 111 11.86 -4.72 11.64
N SER A 112 11.74 -3.74 12.56
CA SER A 112 12.63 -3.59 13.72
C SER A 112 12.52 -4.72 14.74
N THR A 113 11.54 -5.64 14.64
CA THR A 113 11.49 -6.84 15.52
C THR A 113 12.45 -7.96 15.12
N ARG A 114 13.28 -7.75 14.09
CA ARG A 114 14.46 -8.59 13.82
C ARG A 114 15.73 -7.81 14.18
N LEU A 115 16.02 -7.72 15.48
CA LEU A 115 17.40 -7.58 15.94
C LEU A 115 17.94 -9.00 16.17
N PRO A 116 19.15 -9.35 15.67
CA PRO A 116 19.95 -10.39 16.32
C PRO A 116 20.35 -9.97 17.74
#